data_AF-A0A2S7PD64-F1
#
_entry.id   AF-A0A2S7PD64-F1
#
_cell.length_a   1.000
_cell.length_b   1.000
_cell.length_c   1.000
_cell.angle_alpha   90.00
_cell.angle_beta   90.00
_cell.angle_gamma   90.00
#
_symmetry.space_group_name_H-M   'P 1'
#
loop_
_entity.id
_entity.type
_entity.pdbx_description
1 polymer ?
#
loop_
_entity_poly.entity_id
_entity_poly.type
_entity_poly.pdbx_seq_one_letter_code
_entity_poly.pdbx_strand_id
1 'polypeptide(L)'
;MPLTVLKDSDIQELLHDLKLADLENFQKKMREALHEYSTGTQEDDCCSIHQPKRTFLETKRKTTTLFMPSTSSAGIGMKGKFPLFNR
;
A
#
# COMPACT_ATOMS: atom_id res chain seq x y z
N MET A 1 10.30 -4.73 -17.99
CA MET A 1 10.83 -5.00 -16.64
C MET A 1 10.28 -6.33 -16.16
N PRO A 2 11.10 -7.24 -15.61
CA PRO A 2 10.59 -8.48 -15.02
C PRO A 2 9.80 -8.19 -13.74
N LEU A 3 8.87 -9.08 -13.38
CA LEU A 3 8.16 -9.03 -12.10
C LEU A 3 9.11 -9.44 -10.97
N THR A 4 9.35 -8.53 -10.04
CA THR A 4 10.11 -8.82 -8.81
C THR A 4 9.16 -9.33 -7.73
N VAL A 5 9.46 -10.50 -7.16
CA VAL A 5 8.69 -11.11 -6.08
C VAL A 5 9.55 -11.13 -4.82
N LEU A 6 9.07 -10.53 -3.74
CA LEU A 6 9.71 -10.56 -2.42
C LEU A 6 9.02 -11.62 -1.55
N LYS A 7 9.77 -12.59 -1.05
CA LYS A 7 9.30 -13.60 -0.10
C LYS A 7 9.47 -13.11 1.34
N ASP A 8 8.88 -13.82 2.29
CA ASP A 8 8.98 -13.51 3.71
C ASP A 8 10.42 -13.50 4.21
N SER A 9 11.28 -14.40 3.72
CA SER A 9 12.72 -14.40 4.01
C SER A 9 13.42 -13.12 3.55
N ASP A 10 13.10 -12.67 2.34
CA ASP A 10 13.70 -11.49 1.72
C ASP A 10 13.27 -10.23 2.48
N ILE A 11 12.00 -10.17 2.91
CA ILE A 11 11.47 -9.10 3.76
C ILE A 11 12.15 -9.14 5.14
N GLN A 12 12.34 -10.32 5.72
CA GLN A 12 12.98 -10.46 7.02
C GLN A 12 14.43 -9.96 6.99
N GLU A 13 15.21 -10.36 6.00
CA GLU A 13 16.59 -9.88 5.80
C GLU A 13 16.62 -8.35 5.62
N LEU A 14 15.75 -7.80 4.77
CA LEU A 14 15.63 -6.36 4.56
C LEU A 14 15.33 -5.60 5.86
N LEU A 15 14.43 -6.15 6.69
CA LEU A 15 14.06 -5.53 7.96
C LEU A 15 15.19 -5.58 9.01
N HIS A 16 16.02 -6.63 8.99
CA HIS A 16 17.19 -6.73 9.88
C HIS A 16 18.32 -5.77 9.49
N ASP A 17 18.46 -5.46 8.20
CA ASP A 17 19.51 -4.59 7.66
C ASP A 17 19.14 -3.09 7.64
N LEU A 18 17.92 -2.73 8.08
CA LEU A 18 17.44 -1.34 8.11
C LEU A 18 18.32 -0.44 8.98
N LYS A 19 18.84 0.64 8.39
CA LYS A 19 19.62 1.65 9.12
C LYS A 19 18.73 2.82 9.53
N LEU A 20 19.21 3.60 10.49
CA LEU A 20 18.51 4.81 10.95
C LEU A 20 18.22 5.78 9.80
N ALA A 21 19.18 5.95 8.87
CA ALA A 21 19.02 6.81 7.70
C ALA A 21 17.87 6.35 6.76
N ASP A 22 17.64 5.04 6.66
CA ASP A 22 16.55 4.48 5.86
C ASP A 22 15.20 4.81 6.48
N LEU A 23 15.10 4.75 7.81
CA LEU A 23 13.92 5.14 8.58
C LEU A 23 13.61 6.63 8.41
N GLU A 24 14.61 7.50 8.53
CA GLU A 24 14.46 8.95 8.34
C GLU A 24 13.99 9.29 6.93
N ASN A 25 14.59 8.63 5.93
CA ASN A 25 14.18 8.77 4.53
C ASN A 25 12.74 8.27 4.31
N PHE A 26 12.36 7.15 4.93
CA PHE A 26 10.98 6.66 4.88
C PHE A 26 10.00 7.65 5.49
N GLN A 27 10.30 8.21 6.66
CA GLN A 27 9.47 9.24 7.30
C GLN A 27 9.33 10.49 6.43
N LYS A 28 10.41 10.94 5.80
CA LYS A 28 10.39 12.07 4.88
C LYS A 28 9.47 11.80 3.69
N LYS A 29 9.62 10.64 3.03
CA LYS A 29 8.75 10.25 1.91
C LYS A 29 7.29 10.13 2.32
N MET A 30 7.02 9.60 3.52
CA MET A 30 5.65 9.51 4.04
C MET A 30 5.04 10.90 4.27
N ARG A 31 5.82 11.84 4.81
CA ARG A 31 5.40 13.24 4.97
C ARG A 31 5.09 13.90 3.64
N GLU A 32 5.95 13.71 2.65
CA GLU A 32 5.77 14.25 1.30
C GLU A 32 4.51 13.68 0.64
N ALA A 33 4.30 12.35 0.69
CA ALA A 33 3.10 11.72 0.14
C ALA A 33 1.81 12.17 0.84
N LEU A 34 1.83 12.34 2.16
CA LEU A 34 0.68 12.88 2.91
C LEU A 34 0.44 14.35 2.61
N HIS A 35 1.51 15.13 2.43
CA HIS A 35 1.41 16.52 2.03
C HIS A 35 0.78 16.62 0.64
N GLU A 36 1.29 15.88 -0.35
CA GLU A 36 0.73 15.80 -1.71
C GLU A 36 -0.75 15.39 -1.69
N TYR A 37 -1.11 14.39 -0.88
CA TYR A 37 -2.52 14.01 -0.69
C TYR A 37 -3.37 15.15 -0.10
N SER A 38 -2.82 15.92 0.85
CA SER A 38 -3.55 16.97 1.56
C SER A 38 -3.59 18.30 0.81
N THR A 39 -2.59 18.61 -0.01
CA THR A 39 -2.44 19.88 -0.73
C THR A 39 -2.67 19.75 -2.23
N GLY A 40 -2.88 18.52 -2.72
CA GLY A 40 -3.25 18.19 -4.09
C GLY A 40 -4.24 19.21 -4.63
N THR A 41 -3.74 20.00 -5.58
CA THR A 41 -4.40 21.14 -6.19
C THR A 41 -5.81 20.79 -6.63
N GLN A 42 -6.74 21.59 -6.11
CA GLN A 42 -8.19 21.46 -6.20
C GLN A 42 -8.70 21.82 -7.60
N GLU A 43 -8.50 20.93 -8.57
CA GLU A 43 -9.34 20.89 -9.76
C GLU A 43 -9.96 19.48 -9.83
N ASP A 44 -11.19 19.40 -9.31
CA ASP A 44 -12.16 18.30 -9.41
C ASP A 44 -11.81 16.91 -8.81
N ASP A 45 -12.42 16.59 -7.65
CA ASP A 45 -12.76 15.24 -7.14
C ASP A 45 -11.64 14.15 -7.02
N CYS A 46 -10.39 14.55 -7.27
CA CYS A 46 -9.28 13.68 -7.66
C CYS A 46 -8.70 12.80 -6.53
N CYS A 47 -8.76 13.24 -5.28
CA CYS A 47 -8.22 12.48 -4.14
C CYS A 47 -8.99 11.17 -3.89
N SER A 48 -10.30 11.13 -4.17
CA SER A 48 -11.10 9.90 -4.08
C SER A 48 -10.85 8.95 -5.25
N ILE A 49 -10.52 9.50 -6.43
CA ILE A 49 -10.18 8.75 -7.64
C ILE A 49 -8.86 8.00 -7.44
N HIS A 50 -7.89 8.66 -6.81
CA HIS A 50 -6.57 8.08 -6.58
C HIS A 50 -6.49 7.14 -5.36
N GLN A 51 -7.41 7.25 -4.41
CA GLN A 51 -7.49 6.37 -3.24
C GLN A 51 -8.94 5.94 -3.00
N PRO A 52 -9.51 5.10 -3.88
CA PRO A 52 -10.91 4.73 -3.78
C PRO A 52 -11.17 3.89 -2.53
N LYS A 53 -12.44 3.82 -2.12
CA LYS A 53 -12.84 3.03 -0.94
C LYS A 53 -12.44 1.57 -1.13
N ARG A 54 -11.94 0.98 -0.04
CA ARG A 54 -11.64 -0.46 0.04
C ARG A 54 -12.83 -1.30 -0.45
N THR A 55 -12.56 -2.30 -1.29
CA THR A 55 -13.56 -3.27 -1.73
C THR A 55 -13.45 -4.52 -0.87
N PHE A 56 -14.56 -4.97 -0.28
CA PHE A 56 -14.59 -6.21 0.50
C PHE A 56 -15.53 -7.23 -0.15
N LEU A 57 -15.10 -8.48 -0.17
CA LEU A 57 -15.90 -9.63 -0.58
C LEU A 57 -16.07 -10.53 0.64
N GLU A 58 -17.32 -10.75 1.05
CA GLU A 58 -17.65 -11.65 2.15
C GLU A 58 -18.29 -12.93 1.60
N THR A 59 -17.76 -14.08 1.99
CA THR A 59 -18.36 -15.37 1.62
C THR A 59 -19.44 -15.78 2.62
N LYS A 60 -20.31 -16.72 2.24
CA LYS A 60 -21.28 -17.35 3.16
C LYS A 60 -20.64 -17.95 4.42
N ARG A 61 -19.33 -18.22 4.40
CA ARG A 61 -18.55 -18.74 5.53
C ARG A 61 -17.90 -17.64 6.38
N LYS A 62 -18.32 -16.38 6.23
CA LYS A 62 -17.78 -15.19 6.93
C LYS A 62 -16.29 -14.95 6.70
N THR A 63 -15.75 -15.44 5.58
CA THR A 63 -14.37 -15.12 5.20
C THR A 63 -14.37 -13.82 4.39
N THR A 64 -13.64 -12.82 4.86
CA THR A 64 -13.53 -11.52 4.18
C THR A 64 -12.23 -11.44 3.39
N THR A 65 -12.35 -11.15 2.09
CA THR A 65 -11.22 -10.69 1.26
C THR A 65 -11.32 -9.19 1.09
N LEU A 66 -10.23 -8.46 1.34
CA LEU A 66 -10.18 -7.00 1.25
C LEU A 66 -9.17 -6.56 0.20
N PHE A 67 -9.59 -5.69 -0.71
CA PHE A 67 -8.76 -5.04 -1.70
C PHE A 67 -8.67 -3.54 -1.38
N MET A 68 -7.44 -3.03 -1.30
CA MET A 68 -7.15 -1.62 -1.03
C MET A 68 -6.23 -1.10 -2.13
N PRO A 69 -6.79 -0.63 -3.26
CA PRO A 69 -6.02 0.01 -4.31
C PRO A 69 -5.71 1.48 -3.95
N SER A 70 -4.59 1.96 -4.44
CA SER A 70 -4.15 3.36 -4.36
C SER A 70 -3.29 3.66 -5.57
N THR A 71 -3.37 4.88 -6.07
CA THR A 71 -2.61 5.36 -7.22
C THR A 71 -1.95 6.68 -6.88
N SER A 72 -0.76 6.91 -7.41
CA SER A 72 -0.07 8.19 -7.37
C SER A 72 0.59 8.45 -8.73
N SER A 73 1.21 9.63 -8.86
CA SER A 73 2.05 9.98 -10.02
C SER A 73 3.14 8.95 -10.30
N ALA A 74 3.60 8.20 -9.29
CA ALA A 74 4.64 7.18 -9.41
C ALA A 74 4.12 5.78 -9.81
N GLY A 75 2.82 5.51 -9.72
CA GLY A 75 2.25 4.22 -10.10
C GLY A 75 1.02 3.78 -9.30
N ILE A 76 0.69 2.50 -9.39
CA ILE A 76 -0.48 1.88 -8.75
C ILE A 76 -0.01 0.85 -7.73
N GLY A 77 -0.52 0.94 -6.50
CA GLY A 77 -0.34 -0.03 -5.43
C GLY A 77 -1.66 -0.73 -5.10
N MET A 78 -1.61 -2.03 -4.80
CA MET A 78 -2.78 -2.78 -4.34
C MET A 78 -2.42 -3.70 -3.19
N LYS A 79 -3.12 -3.55 -2.06
CA LYS A 79 -3.00 -4.45 -0.91
C LYS A 79 -4.18 -5.40 -0.86
N GLY A 80 -3.90 -6.69 -0.97
CA GLY A 80 -4.86 -7.76 -0.71
C GLY A 80 -4.72 -8.29 0.71
N LYS A 81 -5.82 -8.33 1.47
CA LYS A 81 -5.90 -9.11 2.72
C LYS A 81 -6.82 -10.30 2.47
N PHE A 82 -6.24 -11.48 2.48
CA PHE A 82 -6.95 -12.73 2.28
C PHE A 82 -7.18 -13.42 3.63
N PRO A 83 -8.26 -14.21 3.76
CA PRO A 83 -8.43 -15.07 4.93
C PRO A 83 -7.22 -16.00 5.03
N LEU A 84 -6.66 -16.11 6.24
CA LEU A 84 -5.70 -17.17 6.56
C LEU A 84 -6.46 -18.49 6.41
N PHE A 85 -6.28 -19.18 5.28
CA PHE A 85 -6.55 -20.60 5.23
C PHE A 85 -5.51 -21.23 6.15
N ASN A 86 -5.94 -21.75 7.31
CA ASN A 86 -5.11 -22.68 8.09
C ASN A 86 -4.55 -23.71 7.11
N ARG A 87 -3.23 -23.66 6.89
CA ARG A 87 -2.50 -24.76 6.28
C ARG A 87 -2.30 -25.86 7.30
#